data_AF-A0AB74UZL5-F1
#
_entry.id   AF-A0AB74UZL5-F1
#
_cell.length_a   1.000
_cell.length_b   1.000
_cell.length_c   1.000
_cell.angle_alpha   90.00
_cell.angle_beta   90.00
_cell.angle_gamma   90.00
#
_symmetry.space_group_name_H-M   'P 1'
#
loop_
_entity.id
_entity.type
_entity.pdbx_description
1 polymer ?
#
loop_
_entity_poly.entity_id
_entity_poly.type
_entity_poly.pdbx_seq_one_letter_code
_entity_poly.pdbx_strand_id
1 'polypeptide(L)'
;MKQHIKHHSITVAVVLGVLALGAGAFVYSGLYNIGADDHHTKPVFAVMQTLREQSIHARSKDIVVPDLNDEQLILKGAGQYAAMCTQCHLKPGMKDSELRQGLYPLPPNLSQVRVDPKDAFWIIKHGIKMSGMPAWGMVPGHDDPTIWSMVAFIEKLPGMTPAQYKAMVAKAPPDEDMHMGEDGGHGHGEAADEDAHGAADMEGMDMSGEAGHSHGAAAGDDHGHAAAAAPAAEAPLSLEGMKPKAAPEAEAVAQAFQAALQHGDRAAVLALLAPNVTISEGGHVQTRDAYAAGHLGEDIAFLNSAKITPVSLGSMPMGDTAMVGSESDIQATVKGKSTTLRSREMLNLRKDGDSWKIVSIQWQTTPVAGE
;
A
#
# COMPACT_ATOMS: atom_id res chain seq x y z
N MET A 1 34.21 -41.84 -7.18
CA MET A 1 32.83 -41.57 -6.69
C MET A 1 32.72 -41.40 -5.17
N LYS A 2 32.89 -42.45 -4.33
CA LYS A 2 32.64 -42.37 -2.87
C LYS A 2 33.36 -41.23 -2.11
N GLN A 3 34.59 -40.87 -2.46
CA GLN A 3 35.30 -39.73 -1.82
C GLN A 3 34.67 -38.38 -2.15
N HIS A 4 34.38 -38.08 -3.42
CA HIS A 4 33.75 -36.80 -3.80
C HIS A 4 32.42 -36.58 -3.07
N ILE A 5 31.59 -37.63 -2.94
CA ILE A 5 30.33 -37.57 -2.19
C ILE A 5 30.60 -37.18 -0.72
N LYS A 6 31.55 -37.84 -0.04
CA LYS A 6 31.92 -37.50 1.34
C LYS A 6 32.41 -36.07 1.50
N HIS A 7 33.24 -35.57 0.58
CA HIS A 7 33.70 -34.17 0.63
C HIS A 7 32.54 -33.19 0.44
N HIS A 8 31.62 -33.44 -0.50
CA HIS A 8 30.43 -32.59 -0.69
C HIS A 8 29.52 -32.59 0.55
N SER A 9 29.30 -33.74 1.18
CA SER A 9 28.52 -33.83 2.43
C SER A 9 29.12 -33.01 3.57
N ILE A 10 30.44 -33.04 3.73
CA ILE A 10 31.15 -32.26 4.76
C ILE A 10 31.07 -30.76 4.45
N THR A 11 31.30 -30.35 3.19
CA THR A 11 31.18 -28.94 2.79
C THR A 11 29.77 -28.41 3.03
N VAL A 12 28.72 -29.15 2.66
CA VAL A 12 27.32 -28.75 2.92
C VAL A 12 27.05 -28.61 4.42
N ALA A 13 27.49 -29.56 5.24
CA ALA A 13 27.31 -29.50 6.69
C ALA A 13 28.01 -28.29 7.32
N VAL A 14 29.24 -27.97 6.88
CA VAL A 14 29.99 -26.80 7.36
C VAL A 14 29.30 -25.50 6.92
N VAL A 15 28.85 -25.39 5.67
CA VAL A 15 28.12 -24.22 5.17
C VAL A 15 26.83 -24.00 5.96
N LEU A 16 26.04 -25.04 6.20
CA LEU A 16 24.82 -24.95 7.02
C LEU A 16 25.12 -24.54 8.47
N GLY A 17 26.22 -25.03 9.06
CA GLY A 17 26.66 -24.63 10.40
C GLY A 17 27.04 -23.14 10.47
N VAL A 18 27.78 -22.64 9.48
CA VAL A 18 28.15 -21.22 9.38
C VAL A 18 26.91 -20.34 9.18
N LEU A 19 25.98 -20.75 8.31
CA LEU A 19 24.71 -20.02 8.09
C LEU A 19 23.86 -19.96 9.37
N ALA A 20 23.76 -21.07 10.12
CA ALA A 20 23.02 -21.11 11.38
C ALA A 20 23.64 -20.22 12.47
N LEU A 21 24.97 -20.23 12.59
CA LEU A 21 25.69 -19.34 13.50
C LEU A 21 25.55 -17.86 13.10
N GLY A 22 25.61 -17.55 11.80
CA GLY A 22 25.40 -16.20 11.28
C GLY A 22 23.98 -15.69 11.53
N ALA A 23 22.96 -16.51 11.30
CA ALA A 23 21.57 -16.17 11.60
C ALA A 23 21.34 -15.96 13.11
N GLY A 24 21.93 -16.81 13.95
CA GLY A 24 21.92 -16.64 15.41
C GLY A 24 22.57 -15.32 15.83
N ALA A 25 23.79 -15.05 15.37
CA ALA A 25 24.50 -13.81 15.65
C ALA A 25 23.69 -12.57 15.22
N PHE A 26 23.06 -12.60 14.03
CA PHE A 26 22.18 -11.53 13.57
C PHE A 26 20.99 -11.30 14.52
N VAL A 27 20.24 -12.35 14.88
CA VAL A 27 19.09 -12.24 15.80
C VAL A 27 19.49 -11.68 17.18
N TYR A 28 20.65 -12.09 17.73
CA TYR A 28 21.12 -11.59 19.02
C TYR A 28 21.89 -10.26 18.95
N SER A 29 22.19 -9.73 17.76
CA SER A 29 23.00 -8.52 17.61
C SER A 29 22.26 -7.21 17.88
N GLY A 30 20.92 -7.20 17.79
CA GLY A 30 20.12 -5.98 17.81
C GLY A 30 20.26 -5.09 16.57
N LEU A 31 20.97 -5.52 15.52
CA LEU A 31 21.17 -4.75 14.29
C LEU A 31 19.88 -4.52 13.48
N TYR A 32 18.87 -5.36 13.68
CA TYR A 32 17.57 -5.21 13.02
C TYR A 32 16.61 -4.47 13.96
N ASN A 33 16.33 -3.21 13.62
CA ASN A 33 15.32 -2.41 14.33
C ASN A 33 13.92 -3.02 14.10
N ILE A 34 13.09 -2.98 15.15
CA ILE A 34 11.72 -3.51 15.15
C ILE A 34 10.67 -2.41 15.38
N GLY A 35 11.10 -1.14 15.43
CA GLY A 35 10.21 0.02 15.44
C GLY A 35 9.29 0.04 14.22
N ALA A 36 8.02 0.40 14.42
CA ALA A 36 7.03 0.47 13.33
C ALA A 36 7.31 1.63 12.36
N ASP A 37 8.08 2.62 12.80
CA ASP A 37 8.60 3.76 12.06
C ASP A 37 9.80 3.41 11.15
N ASP A 38 10.50 2.30 11.43
CA ASP A 38 11.60 1.80 10.60
C ASP A 38 11.11 0.64 9.71
N HIS A 39 10.73 0.99 8.49
CA HIS A 39 10.13 0.04 7.56
C HIS A 39 11.07 -1.14 7.23
N HIS A 40 10.52 -2.35 7.14
CA HIS A 40 11.28 -3.51 6.70
C HIS A 40 12.00 -3.23 5.37
N THR A 41 13.26 -3.65 5.28
CA THR A 41 14.01 -3.64 4.01
C THR A 41 13.18 -4.31 2.91
N LYS A 42 13.24 -3.80 1.66
CA LYS A 42 12.42 -4.29 0.54
C LYS A 42 12.33 -5.83 0.42
N PRO A 43 13.42 -6.61 0.57
CA PRO A 43 13.34 -8.07 0.52
C PRO A 43 12.53 -8.67 1.68
N VAL A 44 12.73 -8.18 2.90
CA VAL A 44 11.99 -8.66 4.09
C VAL A 44 10.52 -8.25 3.99
N PHE A 45 10.24 -7.02 3.57
CA PHE A 45 8.88 -6.55 3.31
C PHE A 45 8.17 -7.42 2.29
N ALA A 46 8.78 -7.66 1.12
CA ALA A 46 8.19 -8.48 0.06
C ALA A 46 7.92 -9.92 0.51
N VAL A 47 8.83 -10.53 1.29
CA VAL A 47 8.62 -11.86 1.88
C VAL A 47 7.46 -11.86 2.88
N MET A 48 7.39 -10.88 3.78
CA MET A 48 6.31 -10.80 4.78
C MET A 48 4.95 -10.47 4.17
N GLN A 49 4.91 -9.58 3.17
CA GLN A 49 3.73 -9.30 2.37
C GLN A 49 3.22 -10.55 1.63
N THR A 50 4.10 -11.23 0.89
CA THR A 50 3.76 -12.47 0.18
C THR A 50 3.27 -13.56 1.15
N LEU A 51 3.96 -13.74 2.28
CA LEU A 51 3.57 -14.70 3.32
C LEU A 51 2.19 -14.39 3.90
N ARG A 52 1.91 -13.11 4.18
CA ARG A 52 0.61 -12.63 4.67
C ARG A 52 -0.50 -12.94 3.66
N GLU A 53 -0.34 -12.51 2.42
CA GLU A 53 -1.36 -12.68 1.36
C GLU A 53 -1.62 -14.15 1.03
N GLN A 54 -0.57 -14.96 0.84
CA GLN A 54 -0.71 -16.40 0.62
C GLN A 54 -1.33 -17.11 1.82
N SER A 55 -1.00 -16.68 3.06
CA SER A 55 -1.62 -17.23 4.26
C SER A 55 -3.09 -16.83 4.39
N ILE A 56 -3.49 -15.60 4.05
CA ILE A 56 -4.89 -15.18 4.06
C ILE A 56 -5.66 -16.02 3.05
N HIS A 57 -5.25 -16.01 1.77
CA HIS A 57 -5.91 -16.73 0.69
C HIS A 57 -6.05 -18.24 0.97
N ALA A 58 -4.99 -18.89 1.46
CA ALA A 58 -5.01 -20.32 1.77
C ALA A 58 -5.95 -20.69 2.94
N ARG A 59 -6.34 -19.72 3.79
CA ARG A 59 -7.24 -19.90 4.93
C ARG A 59 -8.66 -19.39 4.65
N SER A 60 -8.82 -18.44 3.73
CA SER A 60 -10.10 -17.84 3.34
C SER A 60 -10.80 -18.60 2.21
N LYS A 61 -10.06 -19.26 1.30
CA LYS A 61 -10.61 -19.88 0.08
C LYS A 61 -11.88 -20.72 0.26
N ASP A 62 -11.96 -21.50 1.33
CA ASP A 62 -13.06 -22.45 1.62
C ASP A 62 -14.18 -21.82 2.45
N ILE A 63 -14.08 -20.53 2.81
CA ILE A 63 -15.13 -19.79 3.53
C ILE A 63 -16.34 -19.62 2.61
N VAL A 64 -17.52 -19.89 3.16
CA VAL A 64 -18.81 -19.67 2.51
C VAL A 64 -19.26 -18.25 2.79
N VAL A 65 -19.45 -17.47 1.73
CA VAL A 65 -19.95 -16.09 1.81
C VAL A 65 -21.48 -16.12 1.88
N PRO A 66 -22.13 -15.51 2.89
CA PRO A 66 -23.59 -15.36 2.94
C PRO A 66 -24.07 -14.31 1.92
N ASP A 67 -25.39 -14.06 1.83
CA ASP A 67 -25.88 -12.94 1.01
C ASP A 67 -25.54 -11.59 1.66
N LEU A 68 -24.62 -10.86 1.03
CA LEU A 68 -24.15 -9.54 1.49
C LEU A 68 -25.02 -8.38 1.01
N ASN A 69 -26.19 -8.65 0.41
CA ASN A 69 -27.13 -7.63 -0.07
C ASN A 69 -28.31 -7.37 0.88
N ASP A 70 -28.36 -8.04 2.03
CA ASP A 70 -29.33 -7.75 3.08
C ASP A 70 -29.11 -6.33 3.65
N GLU A 71 -30.15 -5.49 3.56
CA GLU A 71 -30.09 -4.09 3.97
C GLU A 71 -29.89 -3.93 5.49
N GLN A 72 -30.43 -4.83 6.32
CA GLN A 72 -30.23 -4.81 7.77
C GLN A 72 -28.79 -5.21 8.13
N LEU A 73 -28.25 -6.22 7.43
CA LEU A 73 -26.85 -6.65 7.58
C LEU A 73 -25.88 -5.51 7.24
N ILE A 74 -26.11 -4.80 6.12
CA ILE A 74 -25.34 -3.62 5.70
C ILE A 74 -25.47 -2.48 6.72
N LEU A 75 -26.68 -2.21 7.25
CA LEU A 75 -26.91 -1.15 8.24
C LEU A 75 -26.23 -1.44 9.59
N LYS A 76 -26.24 -2.68 10.09
CA LYS A 76 -25.45 -3.07 11.28
C LYS A 76 -23.96 -2.84 11.02
N GLY A 77 -23.48 -3.26 9.85
CA GLY A 77 -22.09 -3.09 9.41
C GLY A 77 -21.64 -1.64 9.32
N ALA A 78 -22.53 -0.73 8.91
CA ALA A 78 -22.25 0.70 8.84
C ALA A 78 -21.92 1.30 10.21
N GLY A 79 -22.70 0.94 11.25
CA GLY A 79 -22.46 1.37 12.63
C GLY A 79 -21.13 0.84 13.17
N GLN A 80 -20.89 -0.46 13.00
CA GLN A 80 -19.68 -1.15 13.47
C GLN A 80 -18.41 -0.63 12.80
N TYR A 81 -18.46 -0.44 11.47
CA TYR A 81 -17.37 0.19 10.72
C TYR A 81 -17.09 1.61 11.22
N ALA A 82 -18.14 2.40 11.45
CA ALA A 82 -18.04 3.77 11.93
C ALA A 82 -17.43 3.87 13.34
N ALA A 83 -17.68 2.90 14.21
CA ALA A 83 -17.15 2.86 15.57
C ALA A 83 -15.68 2.39 15.62
N MET A 84 -15.29 1.43 14.79
CA MET A 84 -14.05 0.65 14.99
C MET A 84 -13.05 0.71 13.84
N CYS A 85 -13.51 0.91 12.60
CA CYS A 85 -12.66 0.77 11.42
C CYS A 85 -12.19 2.12 10.85
N THR A 86 -12.93 3.22 11.03
CA THR A 86 -12.63 4.49 10.33
C THR A 86 -11.28 5.09 10.68
N GLN A 87 -10.78 4.89 11.90
CA GLN A 87 -9.51 5.50 12.29
C GLN A 87 -8.33 4.82 11.58
N CYS A 88 -8.39 3.52 11.31
CA CYS A 88 -7.35 2.82 10.57
C CYS A 88 -7.59 2.88 9.04
N HIS A 89 -8.82 2.61 8.60
CA HIS A 89 -9.19 2.36 7.21
C HIS A 89 -9.92 3.50 6.49
N LEU A 90 -10.14 4.62 7.19
CA LEU A 90 -10.81 5.84 6.70
C LEU A 90 -12.29 5.64 6.34
N LYS A 91 -12.97 6.75 6.04
CA LYS A 91 -14.37 6.79 5.56
C LYS A 91 -14.46 7.73 4.36
N PRO A 92 -15.51 7.66 3.52
CA PRO A 92 -15.72 8.60 2.43
C PRO A 92 -15.54 10.07 2.84
N GLY A 93 -14.63 10.77 2.15
CA GLY A 93 -14.28 12.17 2.42
C GLY A 93 -13.19 12.39 3.47
N MET A 94 -12.82 11.37 4.25
CA MET A 94 -11.68 11.42 5.17
C MET A 94 -10.39 11.14 4.40
N LYS A 95 -9.42 12.06 4.47
CA LYS A 95 -8.13 11.93 3.77
C LYS A 95 -7.12 11.10 4.56
N ASP A 96 -7.13 11.23 5.89
CA ASP A 96 -6.20 10.57 6.80
C ASP A 96 -6.74 10.58 8.25
N SER A 97 -6.02 9.97 9.20
CA SER A 97 -6.28 10.07 10.64
C SER A 97 -4.96 10.07 11.45
N GLU A 98 -4.98 10.62 12.66
CA GLU A 98 -3.82 10.63 13.58
C GLU A 98 -3.28 9.21 13.85
N LEU A 99 -4.16 8.25 14.13
CA LEU A 99 -3.75 6.86 14.38
C LEU A 99 -3.14 6.23 13.13
N ARG A 100 -3.73 6.48 11.96
CA ARG A 100 -3.34 5.85 10.69
C ARG A 100 -1.89 6.18 10.30
N GLN A 101 -1.41 7.38 10.60
CA GLN A 101 -0.04 7.82 10.29
C GLN A 101 1.03 6.99 11.00
N GLY A 102 0.75 6.48 12.20
CA GLY A 102 1.66 5.62 12.97
C GLY A 102 1.50 4.12 12.70
N LEU A 103 0.62 3.70 11.78
CA LEU A 103 0.36 2.28 11.53
C LEU A 103 1.25 1.74 10.41
N TYR A 104 2.01 0.71 10.75
CA TYR A 104 2.79 -0.07 9.81
C TYR A 104 2.40 -1.57 9.86
N PRO A 105 2.15 -2.24 8.71
CA PRO A 105 1.96 -1.64 7.39
C PRO A 105 0.77 -0.66 7.36
N LEU A 106 0.86 0.36 6.51
CA LEU A 106 -0.21 1.35 6.36
C LEU A 106 -1.50 0.66 5.88
N PRO A 107 -2.63 0.78 6.59
CA PRO A 107 -3.87 0.10 6.21
C PRO A 107 -4.40 0.59 4.85
N PRO A 108 -5.11 -0.22 4.06
CA PRO A 108 -5.82 0.27 2.88
C PRO A 108 -6.94 1.26 3.24
N ASN A 109 -7.24 2.21 2.35
CA ASN A 109 -8.44 3.04 2.44
C ASN A 109 -9.64 2.29 1.85
N LEU A 110 -10.49 1.73 2.71
CA LEU A 110 -11.62 0.88 2.29
C LEU A 110 -12.77 1.69 1.64
N SER A 111 -12.71 3.02 1.65
CA SER A 111 -13.61 3.86 0.82
C SER A 111 -13.17 4.00 -0.64
N GLN A 112 -12.02 3.42 -1.00
CA GLN A 112 -11.42 3.51 -2.33
C GLN A 112 -11.08 2.15 -2.94
N VAL A 113 -10.73 1.14 -2.13
CA VAL A 113 -10.38 -0.22 -2.60
C VAL A 113 -11.45 -1.25 -2.27
N ARG A 114 -11.58 -2.27 -3.12
CA ARG A 114 -12.35 -3.50 -2.82
C ARG A 114 -11.42 -4.59 -2.32
N VAL A 115 -11.94 -5.48 -1.48
CA VAL A 115 -11.24 -6.63 -0.90
C VAL A 115 -12.15 -7.85 -1.09
N ASP A 116 -11.61 -9.02 -1.41
CA ASP A 116 -12.46 -10.22 -1.52
C ASP A 116 -13.20 -10.47 -0.19
N PRO A 117 -14.52 -10.72 -0.20
CA PRO A 117 -15.29 -10.88 1.04
C PRO A 117 -14.80 -11.98 1.97
N LYS A 118 -14.20 -13.06 1.45
CA LYS A 118 -13.61 -14.14 2.27
C LYS A 118 -12.34 -13.68 2.96
N ASP A 119 -11.50 -12.95 2.23
CA ASP A 119 -10.27 -12.35 2.77
C ASP A 119 -10.62 -11.30 3.81
N ALA A 120 -11.57 -10.40 3.51
CA ALA A 120 -12.06 -9.38 4.45
C ALA A 120 -12.59 -10.02 5.74
N PHE A 121 -13.46 -11.04 5.64
CA PHE A 121 -13.96 -11.78 6.79
C PHE A 121 -12.82 -12.40 7.61
N TRP A 122 -11.88 -13.09 6.96
CA TRP A 122 -10.77 -13.75 7.64
C TRP A 122 -9.84 -12.76 8.34
N ILE A 123 -9.52 -11.64 7.68
CA ILE A 123 -8.68 -10.56 8.21
C ILE A 123 -9.35 -9.88 9.40
N ILE A 124 -10.65 -9.58 9.34
CA ILE A 124 -11.38 -8.98 10.47
C ILE A 124 -11.41 -9.97 11.65
N LYS A 125 -11.75 -11.23 11.39
CA LYS A 125 -11.85 -12.28 12.42
C LYS A 125 -10.52 -12.54 13.14
N HIS A 126 -9.42 -12.64 12.40
CA HIS A 126 -8.13 -13.12 12.93
C HIS A 126 -7.04 -12.06 13.07
N GLY A 127 -7.27 -10.85 12.56
CA GLY A 127 -6.28 -9.78 12.52
C GLY A 127 -5.08 -10.10 11.64
N ILE A 128 -4.06 -9.25 11.71
CA ILE A 128 -2.78 -9.48 11.02
C ILE A 128 -1.66 -9.37 12.06
N LYS A 129 -0.88 -10.45 12.22
CA LYS A 129 0.28 -10.48 13.13
C LYS A 129 1.29 -9.40 12.77
N MET A 130 1.93 -8.80 13.79
CA MET A 130 2.91 -7.72 13.62
C MET A 130 2.34 -6.51 12.84
N SER A 131 1.09 -6.14 13.16
CA SER A 131 0.42 -4.94 12.64
C SER A 131 -0.56 -4.40 13.68
N GLY A 132 -1.11 -3.21 13.43
CA GLY A 132 -2.21 -2.66 14.24
C GLY A 132 -3.61 -3.23 13.96
N MET A 133 -3.74 -4.28 13.12
CA MET A 133 -5.04 -4.90 12.83
C MET A 133 -5.36 -6.01 13.86
N PRO A 134 -6.29 -5.80 14.81
CA PRO A 134 -6.59 -6.76 15.87
C PRO A 134 -7.43 -7.94 15.36
N ALA A 135 -7.44 -9.02 16.14
CA ALA A 135 -8.29 -10.19 15.89
C ALA A 135 -9.68 -9.96 16.48
N TRP A 136 -10.60 -9.34 15.73
CA TRP A 136 -11.92 -8.98 16.24
C TRP A 136 -12.72 -10.21 16.70
N GLY A 137 -12.55 -11.38 16.08
CA GLY A 137 -13.20 -12.62 16.50
C GLY A 137 -12.77 -13.17 17.87
N MET A 138 -11.83 -12.49 18.57
CA MET A 138 -11.48 -12.74 19.97
C MET A 138 -12.15 -11.74 20.94
N VAL A 139 -12.76 -10.68 20.43
CA VAL A 139 -13.45 -9.64 21.21
C VAL A 139 -14.89 -10.10 21.45
N PRO A 140 -15.44 -10.01 22.67
CA PRO A 140 -16.87 -10.26 22.92
C PRO A 140 -17.77 -9.42 21.99
N GLY A 141 -18.92 -9.98 21.61
CA GLY A 141 -19.86 -9.34 20.67
C GLY A 141 -19.47 -9.41 19.18
N HIS A 142 -18.28 -9.91 18.84
CA HIS A 142 -17.76 -9.94 17.46
C HIS A 142 -17.78 -11.35 16.86
N ASP A 143 -18.97 -11.95 16.83
CA ASP A 143 -19.20 -13.27 16.25
C ASP A 143 -19.24 -13.25 14.71
N ASP A 144 -19.30 -14.44 14.09
CA ASP A 144 -19.24 -14.56 12.63
C ASP A 144 -20.35 -13.76 11.90
N PRO A 145 -21.64 -13.79 12.31
CA PRO A 145 -22.67 -12.89 11.81
C PRO A 145 -22.30 -11.41 11.88
N THR A 146 -21.73 -10.96 13.00
CA THR A 146 -21.30 -9.56 13.21
C THR A 146 -20.09 -9.19 12.34
N ILE A 147 -19.17 -10.12 12.11
CA ILE A 147 -18.08 -9.93 11.15
C ILE A 147 -18.62 -9.84 9.72
N TRP A 148 -19.63 -10.65 9.37
CA TRP A 148 -20.29 -10.55 8.07
C TRP A 148 -21.06 -9.24 7.87
N SER A 149 -21.62 -8.60 8.90
CA SER A 149 -22.20 -7.26 8.74
C SER A 149 -21.14 -6.23 8.36
N MET A 150 -19.98 -6.22 9.02
CA MET A 150 -18.86 -5.34 8.63
C MET A 150 -18.41 -5.60 7.18
N VAL A 151 -18.28 -6.86 6.76
CA VAL A 151 -17.91 -7.21 5.37
C VAL A 151 -18.98 -6.75 4.36
N ALA A 152 -20.26 -6.96 4.64
CA ALA A 152 -21.36 -6.53 3.78
C ALA A 152 -21.36 -5.01 3.57
N PHE A 153 -21.05 -4.23 4.61
CA PHE A 153 -20.91 -2.78 4.51
C PHE A 153 -19.64 -2.35 3.75
N ILE A 154 -18.49 -3.00 4.00
CA ILE A 154 -17.22 -2.73 3.28
C ILE A 154 -17.41 -2.89 1.78
N GLU A 155 -18.16 -3.89 1.32
CA GLU A 155 -18.45 -4.09 -0.11
C GLU A 155 -19.28 -2.95 -0.77
N LYS A 156 -20.02 -2.18 0.02
CA LYS A 156 -20.77 -1.00 -0.44
C LYS A 156 -19.99 0.32 -0.29
N LEU A 157 -18.86 0.31 0.42
CA LEU A 157 -18.13 1.52 0.78
C LEU A 157 -17.39 2.20 -0.40
N PRO A 158 -16.75 1.47 -1.34
CA PRO A 158 -16.07 2.07 -2.49
C PRO A 158 -17.02 2.78 -3.46
N GLY A 159 -16.88 4.10 -3.54
CA GLY A 159 -17.72 4.99 -4.37
C GLY A 159 -18.90 5.61 -3.63
N MET A 160 -19.10 5.31 -2.34
CA MET A 160 -20.08 5.98 -1.50
C MET A 160 -19.66 7.45 -1.25
N THR A 161 -20.60 8.39 -1.34
CA THR A 161 -20.33 9.80 -1.00
C THR A 161 -20.32 10.02 0.52
N PRO A 162 -19.65 11.09 1.03
CA PRO A 162 -19.66 11.43 2.45
C PRO A 162 -21.07 11.62 3.02
N ALA A 163 -22.00 12.16 2.22
CA ALA A 163 -23.39 12.35 2.60
C ALA A 163 -24.16 11.03 2.72
N GLN A 164 -23.98 10.10 1.77
CA GLN A 164 -24.56 8.76 1.84
C GLN A 164 -24.01 7.98 3.05
N TYR A 165 -22.71 8.07 3.32
CA TYR A 165 -22.09 7.48 4.50
C TYR A 165 -22.71 8.01 5.80
N LYS A 166 -22.76 9.34 5.98
CA LYS A 166 -23.34 9.96 7.19
C LYS A 166 -24.82 9.57 7.36
N ALA A 167 -25.58 9.50 6.27
CA ALA A 167 -26.98 9.09 6.29
C ALA A 167 -27.21 7.59 6.58
N MET A 168 -26.27 6.72 6.20
CA MET A 168 -26.35 5.27 6.48
C MET A 168 -25.96 4.96 7.93
N VAL A 169 -24.86 5.54 8.42
CA VAL A 169 -24.42 5.40 9.82
C VAL A 169 -25.46 5.94 10.80
N ALA A 170 -26.10 7.07 10.48
CA ALA A 170 -27.18 7.64 11.30
C ALA A 170 -28.47 6.79 11.35
N LYS A 171 -28.58 5.76 10.50
CA LYS A 171 -29.67 4.78 10.47
C LYS A 171 -29.26 3.40 11.01
N ALA A 172 -27.99 3.21 11.36
CA ALA A 172 -27.54 1.96 11.93
C ALA A 172 -28.29 1.71 13.26
N PRO A 173 -28.72 0.46 13.54
CA PRO A 173 -29.29 0.13 14.85
C PRO A 173 -28.26 0.42 15.96
N PRO A 174 -28.70 0.76 17.18
CA PRO A 174 -27.84 0.72 18.35
C PRO A 174 -27.22 -0.69 18.44
N ASP A 175 -25.92 -0.76 18.68
CA ASP A 175 -25.18 -2.02 18.65
C ASP A 175 -25.45 -2.77 19.97
N GLU A 176 -26.54 -3.55 20.03
CA GLU A 176 -26.97 -4.27 21.25
C GLU A 176 -25.91 -5.27 21.77
N ASP A 177 -25.01 -5.72 20.89
CA ASP A 177 -23.88 -6.60 21.20
C ASP A 177 -22.66 -5.85 21.80
N MET A 178 -22.63 -4.51 21.68
CA MET A 178 -21.66 -3.66 22.36
C MET A 178 -22.17 -3.33 23.76
N HIS A 179 -21.95 -4.25 24.69
CA HIS A 179 -21.99 -3.93 26.13
C HIS A 179 -20.93 -2.88 26.45
N MET A 180 -21.29 -1.62 26.30
CA MET A 180 -20.67 -0.50 27.01
C MET A 180 -20.82 -0.79 28.51
N GLY A 181 -19.78 -1.35 29.11
CA GLY A 181 -19.69 -1.45 30.56
C GLY A 181 -19.79 -0.05 31.14
N GLU A 182 -20.55 0.09 32.23
CA GLU A 182 -20.75 1.36 32.93
C GLU A 182 -19.47 1.79 33.68
N ASP A 183 -18.44 2.24 32.95
CA ASP A 183 -17.42 3.18 33.45
C ASP A 183 -16.64 3.87 32.31
N GLY A 184 -16.14 5.09 32.54
CA GLY A 184 -15.13 5.74 31.70
C GLY A 184 -15.63 6.42 30.40
N GLY A 185 -16.40 7.50 30.51
CA GLY A 185 -16.81 8.30 29.34
C GLY A 185 -15.74 9.26 28.83
N HIS A 186 -15.54 9.31 27.50
CA HIS A 186 -14.97 10.45 26.77
C HIS A 186 -15.63 10.60 25.40
N GLY A 187 -16.77 11.27 25.35
CA GLY A 187 -17.42 11.65 24.09
C GLY A 187 -16.89 13.00 23.59
N HIS A 188 -16.22 13.02 22.45
CA HIS A 188 -15.91 14.25 21.71
C HIS A 188 -16.86 14.38 20.52
N GLY A 189 -17.97 15.08 20.74
CA GLY A 189 -18.87 15.55 19.69
C GLY A 189 -18.32 16.83 19.02
N GLU A 190 -18.78 17.09 17.80
CA GLU A 190 -18.45 18.28 17.02
C GLU A 190 -18.87 19.57 17.77
N ALA A 191 -17.95 20.52 17.96
CA ALA A 191 -18.26 21.90 18.34
C ALA A 191 -17.28 22.88 17.66
N ALA A 192 -17.83 24.03 17.27
CA ALA A 192 -17.27 25.01 16.32
C ALA A 192 -15.95 25.70 16.75
N ASP A 193 -15.27 26.27 15.74
CA ASP A 193 -14.30 27.35 15.90
C ASP A 193 -14.87 28.53 16.71
N GLU A 194 -14.13 29.03 17.71
CA GLU A 194 -13.96 30.46 18.00
C GLU A 194 -12.57 30.69 18.66
N ASP A 195 -11.97 31.86 18.41
CA ASP A 195 -10.61 32.22 18.84
C ASP A 195 -10.45 32.42 20.36
N ALA A 196 -9.28 32.07 20.93
CA ALA A 196 -8.63 32.85 21.99
C ALA A 196 -7.16 32.48 22.22
N HIS A 197 -6.30 33.50 22.38
CA HIS A 197 -4.91 33.35 22.81
C HIS A 197 -4.79 33.04 24.31
N GLY A 198 -3.76 32.30 24.70
CA GLY A 198 -3.43 32.08 26.12
C GLY A 198 -2.06 31.41 26.31
N ALA A 199 -0.99 32.17 26.17
CA ALA A 199 0.34 31.72 26.60
C ALA A 199 0.45 31.73 28.12
N ALA A 200 1.03 30.68 28.70
CA ALA A 200 1.53 30.67 30.07
C ALA A 200 2.75 29.75 30.17
N ASP A 201 3.89 30.32 30.52
CA ASP A 201 5.17 29.63 30.63
C ASP A 201 5.20 28.62 31.79
N MET A 202 6.00 27.57 31.65
CA MET A 202 6.50 26.78 32.77
C MET A 202 8.02 26.66 32.65
N GLU A 203 8.69 27.68 33.18
CA GLU A 203 10.14 27.75 33.33
C GLU A 203 10.63 26.72 34.36
N GLY A 204 11.66 25.95 34.00
CA GLY A 204 12.60 25.34 34.95
C GLY A 204 12.30 23.93 35.45
N MET A 205 13.08 22.97 34.98
CA MET A 205 13.88 22.10 35.86
C MET A 205 15.13 21.58 35.14
N ASP A 206 16.19 21.37 35.93
CA ASP A 206 17.60 21.40 35.50
C ASP A 206 18.10 20.09 34.84
N MET A 207 19.16 20.19 34.02
CA MET A 207 19.77 19.09 33.27
C MET A 207 21.22 18.82 33.73
N SER A 208 21.48 17.60 34.18
CA SER A 208 22.82 17.00 34.26
C SER A 208 22.70 15.49 34.10
N GLY A 209 23.61 14.74 33.47
CA GLY A 209 24.75 15.08 32.59
C GLY A 209 25.02 13.82 31.74
N GLU A 210 25.35 13.92 30.45
CA GLU A 210 26.71 14.11 29.90
C GLU A 210 27.29 12.78 29.35
N ALA A 211 28.00 12.86 28.22
CA ALA A 211 28.66 11.78 27.46
C ALA A 211 27.76 10.69 26.81
N GLY A 212 27.89 10.35 25.52
CA GLY A 212 28.67 11.00 24.45
C GLY A 212 29.04 10.06 23.29
N HIS A 213 29.12 10.63 22.08
CA HIS A 213 29.95 10.20 20.92
C HIS A 213 29.62 8.85 20.21
N SER A 214 29.92 8.63 18.92
CA SER A 214 29.95 9.49 17.72
C SER A 214 30.27 8.65 16.47
N HIS A 215 29.57 8.91 15.34
CA HIS A 215 29.97 8.77 13.92
C HIS A 215 30.92 7.67 13.38
N GLY A 216 30.58 7.16 12.18
CA GLY A 216 31.51 6.59 11.18
C GLY A 216 31.13 5.17 10.73
N ALA A 217 30.37 4.89 9.66
CA ALA A 217 30.41 5.31 8.24
C ALA A 217 31.32 4.45 7.33
N ALA A 218 30.78 4.05 6.16
CA ALA A 218 31.41 3.42 4.99
C ALA A 218 31.95 1.97 5.13
N ALA A 219 32.02 1.13 4.07
CA ALA A 219 31.36 1.07 2.75
C ALA A 219 31.70 -0.28 2.05
N GLY A 220 30.88 -0.73 1.07
CA GLY A 220 31.15 -1.90 0.20
C GLY A 220 31.07 -3.29 0.88
N ASP A 221 31.04 -4.47 0.24
CA ASP A 221 30.90 -4.90 -1.17
C ASP A 221 30.60 -6.44 -1.19
N ASP A 222 30.06 -7.13 -2.21
CA ASP A 222 28.98 -6.83 -3.18
C ASP A 222 28.53 -8.16 -3.90
N HIS A 223 27.34 -8.18 -4.52
CA HIS A 223 26.77 -9.13 -5.51
C HIS A 223 26.54 -10.63 -5.12
N GLY A 224 25.48 -11.26 -5.69
CA GLY A 224 25.29 -12.74 -5.57
C GLY A 224 23.91 -13.36 -5.91
N HIS A 225 23.38 -13.15 -7.11
CA HIS A 225 22.06 -13.61 -7.63
C HIS A 225 21.55 -15.05 -7.36
N ALA A 226 20.20 -15.21 -7.28
CA ALA A 226 19.46 -16.39 -7.77
C ALA A 226 17.97 -16.10 -8.11
N ALA A 227 17.36 -16.82 -9.07
CA ALA A 227 15.96 -16.65 -9.57
C ALA A 227 14.92 -17.33 -8.66
N ALA A 228 13.86 -16.66 -8.15
CA ALA A 228 12.60 -16.22 -8.80
C ALA A 228 11.71 -17.32 -9.42
N ALA A 229 10.51 -17.44 -8.84
CA ALA A 229 9.26 -17.83 -9.50
C ALA A 229 8.22 -16.72 -9.20
N ALA A 230 7.30 -16.45 -10.13
CA ALA A 230 6.43 -15.26 -10.08
C ALA A 230 5.17 -15.43 -9.21
N PRO A 231 4.64 -14.35 -8.59
CA PRO A 231 3.39 -14.37 -7.82
C PRO A 231 2.14 -14.21 -8.70
N ALA A 232 0.96 -14.44 -8.12
CA ALA A 232 -0.34 -14.24 -8.76
C ALA A 232 -0.69 -12.75 -8.90
N ALA A 233 -1.43 -12.40 -9.97
CA ALA A 233 -1.57 -11.02 -10.43
C ALA A 233 -2.78 -10.27 -9.83
N GLU A 234 -2.62 -8.96 -9.65
CA GLU A 234 -3.73 -8.01 -9.53
C GLU A 234 -4.65 -8.07 -10.77
N ALA A 235 -5.90 -7.62 -10.62
CA ALA A 235 -6.76 -7.40 -11.78
C ALA A 235 -6.10 -6.37 -12.72
N PRO A 236 -5.95 -6.68 -14.02
CA PRO A 236 -5.20 -5.82 -14.93
C PRO A 236 -5.91 -4.48 -15.15
N LEU A 237 -5.13 -3.39 -15.18
CA LEU A 237 -5.59 -2.06 -15.59
C LEU A 237 -6.31 -2.17 -16.95
N SER A 238 -7.58 -1.76 -16.95
CA SER A 238 -8.46 -1.76 -18.11
C SER A 238 -8.25 -0.47 -18.90
N LEU A 239 -7.95 -0.61 -20.19
CA LEU A 239 -7.78 0.50 -21.14
C LEU A 239 -9.02 0.67 -22.04
N GLU A 240 -10.08 -0.10 -21.77
CA GLU A 240 -11.33 -0.07 -22.50
C GLU A 240 -11.95 1.34 -22.57
N GLY A 241 -12.36 1.74 -23.78
CA GLY A 241 -12.95 3.05 -24.03
C GLY A 241 -11.95 4.19 -24.25
N MET A 242 -10.67 4.02 -23.92
CA MET A 242 -9.62 4.97 -24.27
C MET A 242 -9.36 4.95 -25.79
N LYS A 243 -9.13 6.14 -26.38
CA LYS A 243 -8.89 6.28 -27.82
C LYS A 243 -7.62 7.11 -28.06
N PRO A 244 -6.76 6.74 -29.03
CA PRO A 244 -5.61 7.55 -29.39
C PRO A 244 -6.04 8.96 -29.82
N LYS A 245 -5.34 9.98 -29.34
CA LYS A 245 -5.55 11.41 -29.62
C LYS A 245 -6.90 11.97 -29.17
N ALA A 246 -7.58 11.35 -28.19
CA ALA A 246 -8.82 11.89 -27.64
C ALA A 246 -8.60 13.13 -26.73
N ALA A 247 -7.45 13.18 -26.07
CA ALA A 247 -6.94 14.31 -25.29
C ALA A 247 -5.44 14.53 -25.63
N PRO A 248 -5.10 15.09 -26.81
CA PRO A 248 -3.74 15.11 -27.33
C PRO A 248 -2.74 15.89 -26.46
N GLU A 249 -3.20 16.93 -25.75
CA GLU A 249 -2.40 17.69 -24.79
C GLU A 249 -2.01 16.85 -23.57
N ALA A 250 -2.93 16.03 -23.06
CA ALA A 250 -2.70 15.13 -21.94
C ALA A 250 -1.81 13.94 -22.35
N GLU A 251 -2.01 13.39 -23.55
CA GLU A 251 -1.13 12.39 -24.14
C GLU A 251 0.31 12.92 -24.33
N ALA A 252 0.46 14.20 -24.70
CA ALA A 252 1.78 14.84 -24.80
C ALA A 252 2.47 14.97 -23.42
N VAL A 253 1.72 15.25 -22.35
CA VAL A 253 2.28 15.25 -20.98
C VAL A 253 2.67 13.85 -20.52
N ALA A 254 1.87 12.82 -20.82
CA ALA A 254 2.22 11.43 -20.54
C ALA A 254 3.53 11.02 -21.25
N GLN A 255 3.65 11.34 -22.54
CA GLN A 255 4.87 11.09 -23.32
C GLN A 255 6.08 11.87 -22.78
N ALA A 256 5.90 13.14 -22.39
CA ALA A 256 6.97 13.95 -21.80
C ALA A 256 7.43 13.40 -20.44
N PHE A 257 6.50 12.91 -19.62
CA PHE A 257 6.80 12.27 -18.33
C PHE A 257 7.60 10.98 -18.51
N GLN A 258 7.16 10.09 -19.42
CA GLN A 258 7.89 8.86 -19.73
C GLN A 258 9.28 9.13 -20.33
N ALA A 259 9.41 10.15 -21.18
CA ALA A 259 10.70 10.56 -21.74
C ALA A 259 11.61 11.17 -20.67
N ALA A 260 11.08 11.95 -19.73
CA ALA A 260 11.85 12.51 -18.62
C ALA A 260 12.38 11.41 -17.68
N LEU A 261 11.58 10.38 -17.40
CA LEU A 261 12.03 9.18 -16.67
C LEU A 261 13.15 8.45 -17.41
N GLN A 262 12.99 8.17 -18.70
CA GLN A 262 14.02 7.51 -19.52
C GLN A 262 15.32 8.32 -19.62
N HIS A 263 15.24 9.64 -19.77
CA HIS A 263 16.43 10.51 -19.81
C HIS A 263 17.05 10.80 -18.43
N GLY A 264 16.39 10.40 -17.34
CA GLY A 264 16.81 10.71 -15.97
C GLY A 264 16.65 12.17 -15.57
N ASP A 265 15.81 12.93 -16.27
CA ASP A 265 15.51 14.33 -15.94
C ASP A 265 14.50 14.40 -14.79
N ARG A 266 15.04 14.20 -13.58
CA ARG A 266 14.31 14.33 -12.31
C ARG A 266 13.56 15.67 -12.18
N ALA A 267 14.09 16.76 -12.72
CA ALA A 267 13.46 18.07 -12.61
C ALA A 267 12.23 18.16 -13.54
N ALA A 268 12.35 17.70 -14.78
CA ALA A 268 11.23 17.61 -15.71
C ALA A 268 10.14 16.66 -15.20
N VAL A 269 10.50 15.49 -14.63
CA VAL A 269 9.54 14.58 -13.99
C VAL A 269 8.74 15.32 -12.91
N LEU A 270 9.42 15.92 -11.93
CA LEU A 270 8.75 16.61 -10.82
C LEU A 270 7.94 17.84 -11.28
N ALA A 271 8.28 18.47 -12.40
CA ALA A 271 7.54 19.60 -12.96
C ALA A 271 6.19 19.20 -13.59
N LEU A 272 6.05 17.96 -14.08
CA LEU A 272 4.81 17.43 -14.68
C LEU A 272 3.83 16.88 -13.63
N LEU A 273 4.33 16.54 -12.44
CA LEU A 273 3.52 16.10 -11.29
C LEU A 273 2.85 17.28 -10.57
N ALA A 274 1.54 17.16 -10.29
CA ALA A 274 0.84 18.07 -9.40
C ALA A 274 1.37 17.93 -7.96
N PRO A 275 1.40 19.00 -7.14
CA PRO A 275 1.89 18.94 -5.74
C PRO A 275 1.24 17.83 -4.90
N ASN A 276 -0.03 17.53 -5.16
CA ASN A 276 -0.82 16.53 -4.46
C ASN A 276 -0.99 15.21 -5.22
N VAL A 277 -0.09 14.87 -6.16
CA VAL A 277 -0.18 13.61 -6.92
C VAL A 277 -0.11 12.39 -6.00
N THR A 278 -0.96 11.39 -6.28
CA THR A 278 -0.85 10.04 -5.72
C THR A 278 -0.22 9.12 -6.75
N ILE A 279 0.82 8.38 -6.35
CA ILE A 279 1.52 7.45 -7.24
C ILE A 279 1.34 6.06 -6.68
N SER A 280 0.89 5.12 -7.50
CA SER A 280 0.56 3.76 -7.08
C SER A 280 1.22 2.72 -7.98
N GLU A 281 1.81 1.70 -7.36
CA GLU A 281 2.35 0.53 -8.04
C GLU A 281 2.24 -0.69 -7.11
N GLY A 282 1.75 -1.82 -7.63
CA GLY A 282 1.65 -3.08 -6.89
C GLY A 282 0.93 -2.96 -5.54
N GLY A 283 -0.21 -2.25 -5.52
CA GLY A 283 -1.02 -2.02 -4.32
C GLY A 283 -0.49 -0.95 -3.35
N HIS A 284 0.72 -0.43 -3.54
CA HIS A 284 1.24 0.69 -2.75
C HIS A 284 0.72 2.03 -3.26
N VAL A 285 0.65 3.05 -2.39
CA VAL A 285 0.34 4.43 -2.75
C VAL A 285 1.29 5.36 -2.00
N GLN A 286 1.89 6.32 -2.70
CA GLN A 286 2.85 7.29 -2.17
C GLN A 286 2.54 8.73 -2.64
N THR A 287 3.04 9.71 -1.89
CA THR A 287 2.94 11.14 -2.22
C THR A 287 4.05 11.56 -3.18
N ARG A 288 3.90 12.74 -3.80
CA ARG A 288 4.95 13.38 -4.62
C ARG A 288 6.30 13.45 -3.94
N ASP A 289 6.33 13.84 -2.66
CA ASP A 289 7.58 14.10 -1.95
C ASP A 289 8.25 12.80 -1.50
N ALA A 290 7.47 11.78 -1.11
CA ALA A 290 7.97 10.43 -0.88
C ALA A 290 8.53 9.80 -2.17
N TYR A 291 7.80 9.94 -3.28
CA TYR A 291 8.25 9.51 -4.60
C TYR A 291 9.57 10.19 -4.99
N ALA A 292 9.64 11.52 -4.82
CA ALA A 292 10.86 12.27 -5.07
C ALA A 292 12.01 11.78 -4.19
N ALA A 293 11.81 11.66 -2.87
CA ALA A 293 12.87 11.29 -1.94
C ALA A 293 13.41 9.86 -2.16
N GLY A 294 12.56 8.93 -2.62
CA GLY A 294 12.92 7.53 -2.88
C GLY A 294 12.76 7.11 -4.35
N HIS A 295 11.59 6.55 -4.66
CA HIS A 295 11.38 5.69 -5.84
C HIS A 295 11.74 6.33 -7.19
N LEU A 296 11.58 7.66 -7.36
CA LEU A 296 11.94 8.36 -8.59
C LEU A 296 13.40 8.13 -9.02
N GLY A 297 14.33 7.98 -8.08
CA GLY A 297 15.73 7.66 -8.42
C GLY A 297 15.91 6.25 -8.99
N GLU A 298 15.11 5.30 -8.51
CA GLU A 298 15.14 3.89 -8.91
C GLU A 298 14.44 3.70 -10.26
N ASP A 299 13.29 4.35 -10.48
CA ASP A 299 12.56 4.34 -11.75
C ASP A 299 13.40 4.94 -12.87
N ILE A 300 14.09 6.05 -12.60
CA ILE A 300 15.06 6.65 -13.53
C ILE A 300 16.17 5.64 -13.86
N ALA A 301 16.81 5.03 -12.86
CA ALA A 301 17.90 4.08 -13.09
C ALA A 301 17.45 2.84 -13.88
N PHE A 302 16.23 2.35 -13.61
CA PHE A 302 15.62 1.24 -14.33
C PHE A 302 15.28 1.63 -15.78
N LEU A 303 14.50 2.69 -15.98
CA LEU A 303 13.96 3.09 -17.29
C LEU A 303 15.03 3.67 -18.22
N ASN A 304 16.12 4.26 -17.69
CA ASN A 304 17.24 4.76 -18.49
C ASN A 304 18.04 3.63 -19.17
N SER A 305 18.13 2.46 -18.53
CA SER A 305 18.82 1.29 -19.06
C SER A 305 17.89 0.30 -19.78
N ALA A 306 16.57 0.46 -19.66
CA ALA A 306 15.57 -0.43 -20.22
C ALA A 306 15.26 -0.12 -21.70
N LYS A 307 15.15 -1.16 -22.52
CA LYS A 307 14.63 -1.03 -23.88
C LYS A 307 13.11 -1.18 -23.87
N ILE A 308 12.43 -0.06 -24.06
CA ILE A 308 10.97 0.07 -23.95
C ILE A 308 10.36 0.18 -25.36
N THR A 309 9.36 -0.65 -25.64
CA THR A 309 8.63 -0.69 -26.92
C THR A 309 7.17 -0.36 -26.65
N PRO A 310 6.67 0.83 -27.05
CA PRO A 310 5.26 1.18 -26.87
C PRO A 310 4.33 0.22 -27.63
N VAL A 311 3.32 -0.29 -26.94
CA VAL A 311 2.28 -1.18 -27.50
C VAL A 311 1.02 -0.40 -27.82
N SER A 312 0.55 0.42 -26.88
CA SER A 312 -0.62 1.29 -27.07
C SER A 312 -0.54 2.55 -26.23
N LEU A 313 -1.20 3.61 -26.71
CA LEU A 313 -1.45 4.85 -25.98
C LEU A 313 -2.84 5.33 -26.37
N GLY A 314 -3.66 5.66 -25.38
CA GLY A 314 -4.97 6.26 -25.60
C GLY A 314 -5.39 7.11 -24.42
N SER A 315 -6.42 7.91 -24.63
CA SER A 315 -6.95 8.79 -23.59
C SER A 315 -8.48 8.82 -23.57
N MET A 316 -9.01 9.32 -22.46
CA MET A 316 -10.43 9.57 -22.24
C MET A 316 -10.58 10.97 -21.62
N PRO A 317 -11.02 11.99 -22.39
CA PRO A 317 -11.26 13.33 -21.86
C PRO A 317 -12.51 13.36 -20.97
N MET A 318 -12.42 14.07 -19.85
CA MET A 318 -13.43 14.16 -18.79
C MET A 318 -13.54 15.62 -18.31
N GLY A 319 -13.83 16.54 -19.24
CA GLY A 319 -13.85 17.99 -18.98
C GLY A 319 -12.45 18.53 -18.73
N ASP A 320 -12.22 19.12 -17.55
CA ASP A 320 -10.91 19.64 -17.13
C ASP A 320 -9.95 18.55 -16.62
N THR A 321 -10.38 17.28 -16.67
CA THR A 321 -9.53 16.11 -16.42
C THR A 321 -9.43 15.23 -17.66
N ALA A 322 -8.39 14.40 -17.72
CA ALA A 322 -8.24 13.37 -18.74
C ALA A 322 -7.57 12.15 -18.12
N MET A 323 -8.08 10.96 -18.44
CA MET A 323 -7.35 9.72 -18.21
C MET A 323 -6.47 9.46 -19.43
N VAL A 324 -5.21 9.12 -19.23
CA VAL A 324 -4.29 8.66 -20.28
C VAL A 324 -3.78 7.29 -19.87
N GLY A 325 -4.02 6.29 -20.69
CA GLY A 325 -3.55 4.93 -20.48
C GLY A 325 -2.50 4.56 -21.51
N SER A 326 -1.39 4.00 -21.04
CA SER A 326 -0.30 3.51 -21.88
C SER A 326 0.02 2.06 -21.57
N GLU A 327 0.43 1.32 -22.59
CA GLU A 327 0.91 -0.05 -22.47
C GLU A 327 2.23 -0.18 -23.24
N SER A 328 3.26 -0.74 -22.61
CA SER A 328 4.60 -0.89 -23.20
C SER A 328 5.23 -2.23 -22.83
N ASP A 329 5.98 -2.81 -23.78
CA ASP A 329 6.86 -3.96 -23.54
C ASP A 329 8.25 -3.48 -23.13
N ILE A 330 8.70 -3.88 -21.95
CA ILE A 330 10.01 -3.55 -21.38
C ILE A 330 10.89 -4.80 -21.43
N GLN A 331 11.98 -4.74 -22.20
CA GLN A 331 12.99 -5.81 -22.18
C GLN A 331 13.93 -5.58 -20.99
N ALA A 332 13.81 -6.42 -19.96
CA ALA A 332 14.60 -6.37 -18.74
C ALA A 332 15.36 -7.68 -18.50
N THR A 333 16.51 -7.61 -17.83
CA THR A 333 17.30 -8.80 -17.45
C THR A 333 16.94 -9.25 -16.03
N VAL A 334 16.00 -10.20 -15.92
CA VAL A 334 15.55 -10.73 -14.63
C VAL A 334 16.37 -11.97 -14.27
N LYS A 335 17.27 -11.83 -13.29
CA LYS A 335 18.21 -12.87 -12.83
C LYS A 335 19.00 -13.54 -13.98
N GLY A 336 19.56 -12.73 -14.87
CA GLY A 336 20.45 -13.17 -15.96
C GLY A 336 19.74 -13.73 -17.19
N LYS A 337 18.40 -13.80 -17.21
CA LYS A 337 17.62 -14.07 -18.41
C LYS A 337 16.98 -12.78 -18.91
N SER A 338 16.99 -12.56 -20.22
CA SER A 338 16.15 -11.52 -20.82
C SER A 338 14.69 -11.93 -20.67
N THR A 339 13.83 -11.02 -20.26
CA THR A 339 12.39 -11.24 -20.08
C THR A 339 11.65 -9.99 -20.51
N THR A 340 10.60 -10.17 -21.31
CA THR A 340 9.70 -9.09 -21.70
C THR A 340 8.65 -8.91 -20.62
N LEU A 341 8.62 -7.72 -20.03
CA LEU A 341 7.63 -7.32 -19.03
C LEU A 341 6.62 -6.38 -19.71
N ARG A 342 5.33 -6.66 -19.54
CA ARG A 342 4.23 -5.80 -19.96
C ARG A 342 3.96 -4.79 -18.84
N SER A 343 4.37 -3.55 -19.06
CA SER A 343 4.01 -2.43 -18.19
C SER A 343 2.72 -1.80 -18.69
N ARG A 344 1.79 -1.58 -17.77
CA ARG A 344 0.56 -0.79 -17.95
C ARG A 344 0.62 0.41 -17.03
N GLU A 345 0.27 1.54 -17.57
CA GLU A 345 0.22 2.81 -16.89
C GLU A 345 -1.17 3.43 -17.08
N MET A 346 -1.70 4.00 -16.00
CA MET A 346 -2.87 4.85 -16.03
C MET A 346 -2.55 6.15 -15.31
N LEU A 347 -2.51 7.25 -16.07
CA LEU A 347 -2.33 8.60 -15.57
C LEU A 347 -3.68 9.30 -15.53
N ASN A 348 -4.03 9.88 -14.39
CA ASN A 348 -5.10 10.87 -14.30
C ASN A 348 -4.45 12.25 -14.32
N LEU A 349 -4.82 13.08 -15.29
CA LEU A 349 -4.33 14.44 -15.44
C LEU A 349 -5.48 15.45 -15.21
N ARG A 350 -5.12 16.64 -14.75
CA ARG A 350 -6.01 17.79 -14.61
C ARG A 350 -5.38 19.03 -15.22
N LYS A 351 -6.19 19.92 -15.80
CA LYS A 351 -5.75 21.27 -16.18
C LYS A 351 -5.40 22.11 -14.95
N ASP A 352 -4.31 22.85 -15.08
CA ASP A 352 -3.75 23.80 -14.12
C ASP A 352 -3.29 25.02 -14.93
N GLY A 353 -4.21 25.97 -15.09
CA GLY A 353 -4.12 27.03 -16.10
C GLY A 353 -4.06 26.44 -17.51
N ASP A 354 -3.11 26.93 -18.32
CA ASP A 354 -2.84 26.45 -19.68
C ASP A 354 -1.99 25.15 -19.70
N SER A 355 -1.66 24.57 -18.55
CA SER A 355 -0.82 23.38 -18.43
C SER A 355 -1.61 22.17 -17.91
N TRP A 356 -1.22 20.96 -18.33
CA TRP A 356 -1.74 19.73 -17.74
C TRP A 356 -0.76 19.21 -16.68
N LYS A 357 -1.29 18.79 -15.52
CA LYS A 357 -0.53 18.16 -14.44
C LYS A 357 -1.06 16.76 -14.15
N ILE A 358 -0.15 15.83 -13.89
CA ILE A 358 -0.48 14.48 -13.45
C ILE A 358 -0.91 14.55 -11.98
N VAL A 359 -2.16 14.16 -11.69
CA VAL A 359 -2.76 14.15 -10.34
C VAL A 359 -2.91 12.76 -9.75
N SER A 360 -2.83 11.70 -10.58
CA SER A 360 -2.62 10.34 -10.10
C SER A 360 -1.87 9.49 -11.13
N ILE A 361 -1.08 8.53 -10.65
CA ILE A 361 -0.37 7.52 -11.43
C ILE A 361 -0.74 6.15 -10.87
N GLN A 362 -1.06 5.20 -11.74
CA GLN A 362 -1.15 3.79 -11.37
C GLN A 362 -0.35 2.95 -12.39
N TRP A 363 0.65 2.24 -11.90
CA TRP A 363 1.48 1.32 -12.66
C TRP A 363 1.20 -0.13 -12.27
N GLN A 364 1.20 -1.01 -13.28
CA GLN A 364 1.18 -2.45 -13.11
C GLN A 364 2.16 -3.08 -14.10
N THR A 365 3.08 -3.90 -13.57
CA THR A 365 4.03 -4.65 -14.39
C THR A 365 3.73 -6.14 -14.29
N THR A 366 3.47 -6.79 -15.43
CA THR A 366 3.18 -8.23 -15.52
C THR A 366 4.16 -8.91 -16.48
N PRO A 367 4.64 -10.14 -16.21
CA PRO A 367 5.42 -10.88 -17.19
C PRO A 367 4.59 -11.20 -18.44
N VAL A 368 5.13 -10.97 -19.64
CA VAL A 368 4.50 -11.50 -20.87
C VAL A 368 4.70 -13.00 -20.87
N ALA A 369 3.61 -13.77 -20.78
CA ALA A 369 3.65 -15.22 -20.84
C ALA A 369 3.88 -15.70 -22.29
N GLY A 370 5.15 -15.82 -22.70
CA GLY A 370 5.52 -16.43 -23.98
C GLY A 370 6.94 -16.10 -24.49
N GLU A 371 7.94 -16.84 -23.99
CA GLU A 371 8.91 -17.61 -24.79
C GLU A 371 9.63 -18.66 -23.91
#